data_AF-A0A0Q6SC20-F1
#
_entry.id   AF-A0A0Q6SC20-F1
#
_cell.length_a   1.000
_cell.length_b   1.000
_cell.length_c   1.000
_cell.angle_alpha   90.00
_cell.angle_beta   90.00
_cell.angle_gamma   90.00
#
_symmetry.space_group_name_H-M   'P 1'
#
loop_
_entity.id
_entity.type
_entity.pdbx_description
1 polymer ?
#
loop_
_entity_poly.entity_id
_entity_poly.type
_entity_poly.pdbx_seq_one_letter_code
_entity_poly.pdbx_strand_id
1 'polypeptide(L)'
;MKKLTITARILPDGATITVIGRDAWALRNLVRAGAAGCTSIDHPGPRWSHYVFKLRGFGFLIDTINENHGGPFAGTHARYVLRSAVQILRDSDKQEAA
;
A
#
# COMPACT_ATOMS: atom_id res chain seq x y z
N MET A 1 -8.19 -17.17 12.81
CA MET A 1 -7.43 -16.99 11.55
C MET A 1 -6.44 -15.84 11.74
N LYS A 2 -5.14 -16.07 11.49
CA LYS A 2 -4.09 -15.05 11.70
C LYS A 2 -4.24 -13.94 10.66
N LYS A 3 -4.26 -12.68 11.09
CA LYS A 3 -4.29 -11.52 10.19
C LYS A 3 -2.87 -11.23 9.71
N LEU A 4 -2.74 -10.79 8.46
CA LEU A 4 -1.48 -10.24 7.95
C LEU A 4 -1.05 -9.06 8.82
N THR A 5 0.22 -9.02 9.21
CA THR A 5 0.81 -7.94 9.98
C THR A 5 2.10 -7.50 9.31
N ILE A 6 2.22 -6.20 9.06
CA ILE A 6 3.42 -5.56 8.53
C ILE A 6 3.90 -4.57 9.58
N THR A 7 5.15 -4.71 10.01
CA THR A 7 5.83 -3.69 10.82
C THR A 7 6.83 -2.97 9.91
N ALA A 8 6.68 -1.66 9.81
CA ALA A 8 7.46 -0.84 8.89
C ALA A 8 7.95 0.44 9.57
N ARG A 9 9.00 1.02 9.01
CA ARG A 9 9.56 2.31 9.42
C ARG A 9 9.59 3.25 8.22
N ILE A 10 9.12 4.47 8.39
CA ILE A 10 9.32 5.54 7.41
C ILE A 10 10.74 6.09 7.60
N LEU A 11 11.53 6.16 6.54
CA LEU A 11 12.91 6.60 6.58
C LEU A 11 13.03 8.12 6.38
N PRO A 12 14.11 8.75 6.88
CA PRO A 12 15.21 8.13 7.64
C PRO A 12 14.92 7.94 9.15
N ASP A 13 14.00 8.70 9.72
CA ASP A 13 13.88 8.92 11.17
C ASP A 13 12.50 8.59 11.75
N GLY A 14 11.53 8.22 10.91
CA GLY A 14 10.17 7.90 11.34
C GLY A 14 10.11 6.76 12.37
N ALA A 15 9.03 6.76 13.15
CA ALA A 15 8.76 5.71 14.14
C ALA A 15 8.35 4.39 13.46
N THR A 16 8.52 3.29 14.19
CA THR A 16 8.03 1.98 13.77
C THR A 16 6.51 1.91 13.90
N ILE A 17 5.84 1.52 12.83
CA ILE A 17 4.39 1.41 12.74
C ILE A 17 4.02 -0.04 12.43
N THR A 18 3.06 -0.58 13.17
CA THR A 18 2.49 -1.90 12.88
C THR A 18 1.10 -1.74 12.25
N VAL A 19 0.96 -2.27 11.03
CA VAL A 19 -0.27 -2.26 10.25
C VAL A 19 -0.80 -3.70 10.15
N ILE A 20 -2.12 -3.88 10.23
CA ILE A 20 -2.75 -5.21 10.27
C ILE A 20 -3.83 -5.40 9.19
N GLY A 21 -4.09 -6.65 8.84
CA GLY A 21 -5.18 -7.06 7.94
C GLY A 21 -5.04 -6.47 6.54
N ARG A 22 -6.13 -5.88 6.04
CA ARG A 22 -6.18 -5.35 4.67
C ARG A 22 -5.39 -4.05 4.48
N ASP A 23 -5.23 -3.26 5.54
CA ASP A 23 -4.34 -2.10 5.51
C ASP A 23 -2.88 -2.56 5.33
N ALA A 24 -2.50 -3.66 6.00
CA ALA A 24 -1.17 -4.25 5.89
C ALA A 24 -0.92 -4.81 4.48
N TRP A 25 -1.94 -5.45 3.90
CA TRP A 25 -1.92 -5.90 2.52
C TRP A 25 -1.70 -4.74 1.55
N ALA A 26 -2.42 -3.63 1.73
CA ALA A 26 -2.28 -2.44 0.89
C ALA A 26 -0.87 -1.83 1.00
N LEU A 27 -0.34 -1.67 2.22
CA LEU A 27 1.02 -1.19 2.43
C LEU A 27 2.05 -2.09 1.75
N ARG A 28 1.92 -3.41 1.90
CA ARG A 28 2.83 -4.38 1.28
C ARG A 28 2.84 -4.25 -0.25
N ASN A 29 1.67 -4.11 -0.87
CA ASN A 29 1.58 -3.94 -2.31
C ASN A 29 2.17 -2.62 -2.77
N LEU A 30 1.87 -1.51 -2.08
CA LEU A 30 2.43 -0.20 -2.40
C LEU A 30 3.96 -0.20 -2.32
N VAL A 31 4.54 -0.80 -1.29
CA VAL A 31 6.00 -0.95 -1.16
C VAL A 31 6.58 -1.81 -2.28
N ARG A 32 5.92 -2.92 -2.66
CA ARG A 32 6.37 -3.79 -3.76
C ARG A 32 6.28 -3.12 -5.13
N ALA A 33 5.21 -2.36 -5.37
CA ALA A 33 5.00 -1.66 -6.62
C ALA A 33 5.94 -0.45 -6.77
N GLY A 34 6.38 0.13 -5.65
CA GLY A 34 7.27 1.29 -5.65
C GLY A 34 6.70 2.45 -6.47
N ALA A 35 7.52 3.02 -7.36
CA ALA A 35 7.12 4.13 -8.21
C ALA A 35 6.02 3.80 -9.23
N ALA A 36 5.83 2.52 -9.59
CA ALA A 36 4.75 2.10 -10.47
C ALA A 36 3.37 2.21 -9.81
N GLY A 37 3.32 2.22 -8.47
CA GLY A 37 2.08 2.35 -7.71
C GLY A 37 1.09 1.20 -7.90
N CYS A 38 -0.05 1.30 -7.20
CA CYS A 38 -1.13 0.33 -7.27
C CYS A 38 -2.42 0.97 -7.78
N THR A 39 -3.09 0.29 -8.69
CA THR A 39 -4.45 0.56 -9.13
C THR A 39 -5.33 -0.66 -8.84
N SER A 40 -6.64 -0.46 -8.70
CA SER A 40 -7.59 -1.56 -8.57
C SER A 40 -7.64 -2.48 -9.80
N ILE A 41 -7.09 -2.05 -10.94
CA ILE A 41 -6.99 -2.86 -12.17
C ILE A 41 -5.92 -3.95 -11.99
N ASP A 42 -4.68 -3.56 -11.73
CA ASP A 42 -3.54 -4.49 -11.66
C ASP A 42 -3.43 -5.19 -10.29
N HIS A 43 -3.97 -4.56 -9.24
CA HIS A 43 -3.94 -5.07 -7.87
C HIS A 43 -5.36 -5.16 -7.31
N PRO A 44 -6.17 -6.15 -7.75
CA PRO A 44 -7.56 -6.23 -7.37
C PRO A 44 -7.70 -6.39 -5.85
N GLY A 45 -8.47 -5.49 -5.25
CA GLY A 45 -8.73 -5.50 -3.82
C GLY A 45 -9.88 -4.55 -3.48
N PRO A 46 -10.75 -4.92 -2.52
CA PRO A 46 -11.87 -4.07 -2.16
C PRO A 46 -11.37 -2.79 -1.48
N ARG A 47 -11.92 -1.62 -1.83
CA ARG A 47 -11.78 -0.36 -1.07
C ARG A 47 -10.35 0.17 -0.90
N TRP A 48 -9.55 0.19 -1.96
CA TRP A 48 -8.22 0.83 -1.96
C TRP A 48 -8.21 2.23 -1.34
N SER A 49 -9.18 3.09 -1.68
CA SER A 49 -9.30 4.44 -1.13
C SER A 49 -9.36 4.47 0.40
N HIS A 50 -10.05 3.52 1.02
CA HIS A 50 -10.15 3.42 2.48
C HIS A 50 -8.82 3.01 3.12
N TYR A 51 -8.13 2.03 2.54
CA TYR A 51 -6.83 1.59 3.05
C TYR A 51 -5.78 2.69 2.93
N VAL A 52 -5.74 3.38 1.78
CA VAL A 52 -4.84 4.52 1.56
C VAL A 52 -5.16 5.67 2.51
N PHE A 53 -6.43 5.97 2.77
CA PHE A 53 -6.84 6.94 3.77
C PHE A 53 -6.26 6.61 5.16
N LYS A 54 -6.39 5.36 5.61
CA LYS A 54 -5.82 4.92 6.90
C LYS A 54 -4.30 4.96 6.92
N LEU A 55 -3.64 4.53 5.84
CA LEU A 55 -2.18 4.56 5.74
C LEU A 55 -1.64 6.00 5.78
N ARG A 56 -2.31 6.96 5.15
CA ARG A 56 -1.98 8.39 5.30
C ARG A 56 -2.14 8.86 6.75
N GLY A 57 -3.17 8.37 7.45
CA GLY A 57 -3.35 8.61 8.89
C GLY A 57 -2.22 8.05 9.76
N PHE A 58 -1.49 7.02 9.31
CA PHE A 58 -0.27 6.53 9.97
C PHE A 58 0.99 7.32 9.58
N GLY A 59 0.88 8.31 8.69
CA GLY A 59 1.99 9.16 8.26
C GLY A 59 2.66 8.75 6.94
N PHE A 60 2.18 7.69 6.27
CA PHE A 60 2.72 7.34 4.95
C PHE A 60 2.29 8.36 3.90
N LEU A 61 3.25 8.96 3.21
CA LEU A 61 3.00 9.84 2.08
C LEU A 61 2.65 8.99 0.86
N ILE A 62 1.39 9.08 0.43
CA ILE A 62 0.87 8.33 -0.70
C ILE A 62 0.16 9.33 -1.62
N ASP A 63 0.56 9.40 -2.89
CA ASP A 63 -0.13 10.19 -3.90
C ASP A 63 -1.34 9.46 -4.45
N THR A 64 -2.32 10.22 -4.95
CA THR A 64 -3.37 9.70 -5.83
C THR A 64 -3.19 10.35 -7.20
N ILE A 65 -2.87 9.54 -8.21
CA ILE A 65 -2.81 9.96 -9.61
C ILE A 65 -4.08 9.48 -10.29
N ASN A 66 -4.78 10.35 -11.02
CA ASN A 66 -5.94 9.94 -11.82
C ASN A 66 -5.45 9.44 -13.18
N GLU A 67 -5.77 8.18 -13.50
CA GLU A 67 -5.47 7.57 -14.79
C GLU A 67 -6.75 7.39 -15.59
N ASN A 68 -6.73 7.89 -16.82
CA ASN A 68 -7.80 7.65 -17.78
C ASN A 68 -7.74 6.20 -18.28
N HIS A 69 -8.90 5.57 -18.43
CA HIS A 69 -9.03 4.31 -19.13
C HIS A 69 -10.16 4.39 -20.17
N GLY A 70 -9.97 3.72 -21.31
CA GLY A 70 -10.94 3.65 -22.40
C GLY A 70 -11.89 2.45 -22.30
N GLY A 71 -12.56 2.15 -23.41
CA GLY A 71 -13.48 1.02 -23.56
C GLY A 71 -14.95 1.39 -23.31
N PRO A 72 -15.85 0.39 -23.31
CA PRO A 72 -17.30 0.61 -23.14
C PRO A 72 -17.69 1.32 -21.84
N PHE A 73 -16.81 1.26 -20.83
CA PHE A 73 -16.97 1.91 -19.54
C PHE A 73 -15.82 2.90 -19.29
N ALA A 74 -15.55 3.79 -20.25
CA ALA A 74 -14.45 4.76 -20.11
C ALA A 74 -14.62 5.66 -18.88
N GLY A 75 -13.51 6.05 -18.28
CA GLY A 75 -13.52 6.84 -17.05
C GLY A 75 -12.12 7.16 -16.54
N THR A 76 -12.06 7.58 -15.28
CA THR A 76 -10.80 7.74 -14.55
C THR A 76 -10.80 6.84 -13.33
N HIS A 77 -9.61 6.36 -12.96
CA HIS A 77 -9.42 5.61 -11.75
C HIS A 77 -8.13 6.04 -11.05
N ALA A 78 -8.02 5.73 -9.76
CA ALA A 78 -6.86 6.11 -8.97
C ALA A 78 -5.72 5.10 -9.14
N ARG A 79 -4.52 5.62 -9.38
CA ARG A 79 -3.25 4.96 -9.08
C ARG A 79 -2.65 5.58 -7.83
N TYR A 80 -2.33 4.74 -6.85
CA TYR A 80 -1.74 5.14 -5.58
C TYR A 80 -0.25 4.89 -5.59
N VAL A 81 0.55 5.91 -5.30
CA VAL A 81 2.03 5.80 -5.33
C VAL A 81 2.57 6.16 -3.96
N LEU A 82 3.28 5.22 -3.32
CA LEU A 82 3.97 5.47 -2.06
C LEU A 82 5.20 6.34 -2.31
N ARG A 83 5.22 7.54 -1.70
CA ARG A 83 6.32 8.50 -1.80
C ARG A 83 7.27 8.42 -0.62
N SER A 84 6.78 8.02 0.55
CA SER A 84 7.65 7.73 1.68
C SER A 84 8.64 6.63 1.32
N ALA A 85 9.93 6.86 1.61
CA ALA A 85 10.88 5.77 1.72
C ALA A 85 10.50 4.91 2.93
N VAL A 86 10.22 3.63 2.72
CA VAL A 86 9.73 2.73 3.77
C VAL A 86 10.60 1.50 3.85
N GLN A 87 11.07 1.18 5.05
CA GLN A 87 11.73 -0.08 5.37
C GLN A 87 10.72 -1.03 6.02
N ILE A 88 10.55 -2.23 5.46
CA ILE A 88 9.78 -3.29 6.11
C ILE A 88 10.69 -4.01 7.12
N LEU A 89 10.33 -3.97 8.40
CA LEU A 89 11.05 -4.63 9.48
C LEU A 89 10.52 -6.05 9.73
N ARG A 90 9.21 -6.26 9.55
CA ARG A 90 8.57 -7.57 9.69
C ARG A 90 7.40 -7.72 8.72
N ASP A 91 7.31 -8.88 8.08
CA ASP A 91 6.17 -9.29 7.26
C ASP A 91 5.72 -10.68 7.72
N SER A 92 4.52 -10.77 8.31
CA SER A 92 4.05 -12.01 8.94
C SER A 92 3.81 -13.18 7.97
N ASP A 93 3.77 -12.92 6.66
CA ASP A 93 3.63 -13.94 5.62
C ASP A 93 4.98 -14.40 5.04
N LYS A 94 6.06 -13.65 5.25
CA LYS A 94 7.40 -14.13 4.91
C LYS A 94 7.86 -15.03 6.05
N GLN A 95 7.83 -16.35 5.84
CA GLN A 95 8.73 -17.20 6.61
C GLN A 95 10.16 -16.77 6.27
N GLU A 96 10.98 -16.53 7.29
CA GLU A 96 12.42 -16.39 7.13
C GLU A 96 12.91 -17.67 6.44
N ALA A 97 13.44 -17.53 5.23
CA ALA A 97 14.16 -18.62 4.59
C ALA A 97 15.37 -18.90 5.48
N ALA A 98 15.36 -20.07 6.14
CA ALA A 98 16.50 -20.66 6.81
C ALA A 98 17.51 -21.18 5.78
#